data_AF-A0A167CBD1-F1
#
_entry.id   AF-A0A167CBD1-F1
#
_cell.length_a   1.000
_cell.length_b   1.000
_cell.length_c   1.000
_cell.angle_alpha   90.00
_cell.angle_beta   90.00
_cell.angle_gamma   90.00
#
_symmetry.space_group_name_H-M   'P 1'
#
loop_
_entity.id
_entity.type
_entity.pdbx_description
1 polymer ?
#
loop_
_entity_poly.entity_id
_entity_poly.type
_entity_poly.pdbx_seq_one_letter_code
_entity_poly.pdbx_strand_id
1 'polypeptide(L)'
;LYDFWVRKTRSRMTDPKKRDIVAPLDQFEWFGATRVNLEMDYYEMLDRPNVKLIDLKKTPIQSFDRQGIVTKTPDAITHHDMDIVIMATGYDSLTGSLLDMNIRDKHGVQLRDAWKNGISTYLGMMVPNMPNAFVLYGPQGPTTQTNAPPFIELQVDWVVSLLERMREDGLRSIEPSEESCRSWKSLVMDVFESTLFRDSTAWWTGANIPHKNIEPLVFLVLSYPGSQGWVWVSRKDPKLSVRAAAKIYQVSRVTLTRRLNGTPSRRDTMPNSRNLTLLEEEKLVNYILDLDARSFPPRITGVEEMANYLLADRDAPPVGKHWALNFVKRQP
;
A
#
# COMPACT_ATOMS: atom_id res chain seq x y z
N LEU A 1 11.05 -12.67 6.68
CA LEU A 1 9.65 -12.18 6.88
C LEU A 1 8.64 -13.23 6.42
N TYR A 2 8.78 -13.76 5.20
CA TYR A 2 7.94 -14.86 4.69
C TYR A 2 7.88 -16.06 5.66
N ASP A 3 9.01 -16.58 6.11
CA ASP A 3 9.06 -17.73 7.05
C ASP A 3 8.28 -17.48 8.36
N PHE A 4 8.30 -16.23 8.84
CA PHE A 4 7.52 -15.85 10.00
C PHE A 4 6.02 -15.90 9.71
N TRP A 5 5.58 -15.33 8.59
CA TRP A 5 4.19 -15.40 8.13
C TRP A 5 3.75 -16.85 7.94
N VAL A 6 4.52 -17.67 7.21
CA VAL A 6 4.22 -19.09 6.98
C VAL A 6 4.02 -19.83 8.30
N ARG A 7 4.96 -19.68 9.25
CA ARG A 7 4.85 -20.35 10.56
C ARG A 7 3.60 -19.95 11.33
N LYS A 8 3.23 -18.65 11.34
CA LYS A 8 2.06 -18.14 12.05
C LYS A 8 0.74 -18.54 11.36
N THR A 9 0.71 -18.55 10.03
CA THR A 9 -0.45 -18.98 9.26
C THR A 9 -0.67 -20.48 9.39
N ARG A 10 0.38 -21.30 9.24
CA ARG A 10 0.28 -22.77 9.32
C ARG A 10 -0.10 -23.28 10.70
N SER A 11 0.12 -22.52 11.78
CA SER A 11 -0.33 -22.90 13.13
C SER A 11 -1.84 -22.74 13.35
N ARG A 12 -2.55 -22.03 12.45
CA ARG A 12 -4.00 -21.78 12.53
C ARG A 12 -4.85 -22.82 11.80
N MET A 13 -4.21 -23.77 11.11
CA MET A 13 -4.87 -24.77 10.27
C MET A 13 -4.39 -26.18 10.64
N THR A 14 -5.31 -27.14 10.61
CA THR A 14 -5.07 -28.54 10.94
C THR A 14 -4.84 -29.39 9.69
N ASP A 15 -5.50 -29.10 8.56
CA ASP A 15 -5.37 -29.87 7.32
C ASP A 15 -4.02 -29.58 6.62
N PRO A 16 -3.10 -30.57 6.51
CA PRO A 16 -1.81 -30.37 5.86
C PRO A 16 -1.94 -30.03 4.36
N LYS A 17 -2.92 -30.60 3.65
CA LYS A 17 -3.09 -30.36 2.20
C LYS A 17 -3.53 -28.92 1.95
N LYS A 18 -4.49 -28.41 2.74
CA LYS A 18 -4.94 -27.02 2.63
C LYS A 18 -3.81 -26.04 2.98
N ARG A 19 -3.03 -26.33 4.03
CA ARG A 19 -1.86 -25.53 4.43
C ARG A 19 -0.84 -25.40 3.32
N ASP A 20 -0.52 -26.48 2.62
CA ASP A 20 0.46 -26.45 1.54
C ASP A 20 -0.01 -25.66 0.31
N ILE A 21 -1.32 -25.50 0.13
CA ILE A 21 -1.89 -24.64 -0.92
C ILE A 21 -1.82 -23.16 -0.51
N VAL A 22 -2.27 -22.81 0.70
CA VAL A 22 -2.43 -21.39 1.10
C VAL A 22 -1.19 -20.76 1.72
N ALA A 23 -0.31 -21.57 2.33
CA ALA A 23 0.91 -21.15 3.00
C ALA A 23 2.03 -22.17 2.70
N PRO A 24 2.47 -22.26 1.42
CA PRO A 24 3.54 -23.15 1.02
C PRO A 24 4.85 -22.81 1.74
N LEU A 25 5.66 -23.82 2.04
CA LEU A 25 6.96 -23.61 2.69
C LEU A 25 7.93 -22.86 1.77
N ASP A 26 7.88 -23.16 0.47
CA ASP A 26 8.66 -22.47 -0.54
C ASP A 26 7.97 -21.18 -0.96
N GLN A 27 8.73 -20.08 -0.92
CA GLN A 27 8.24 -18.78 -1.32
C GLN A 27 8.13 -18.69 -2.84
N PHE A 28 6.90 -18.60 -3.36
CA PHE A 28 6.64 -18.47 -4.80
C PHE A 28 6.57 -17.01 -5.28
N GLU A 29 6.45 -16.05 -4.38
CA GLU A 29 6.44 -14.61 -4.68
C GLU A 29 7.02 -13.80 -3.51
N TRP A 30 7.63 -12.66 -3.82
CA TRP A 30 8.22 -11.77 -2.81
C TRP A 30 7.17 -11.27 -1.82
N PHE A 31 7.36 -11.51 -0.52
CA PHE A 31 6.44 -11.05 0.52
C PHE A 31 6.33 -9.52 0.49
N GLY A 32 5.11 -9.00 0.36
CA GLY A 32 4.85 -7.56 0.25
C GLY A 32 5.15 -6.97 -1.13
N ALA A 33 5.61 -7.77 -2.10
CA ALA A 33 5.63 -7.34 -3.49
C ALA A 33 4.22 -7.24 -4.06
N THR A 34 3.22 -7.80 -3.39
CA THR A 34 1.81 -7.45 -3.55
C THR A 34 1.20 -6.71 -2.37
N ARG A 35 0.20 -5.84 -2.63
CA ARG A 35 -0.59 -5.19 -1.59
C ARG A 35 -1.22 -6.27 -0.72
N VAL A 36 -0.78 -6.33 0.52
CA VAL A 36 -1.16 -7.38 1.47
C VAL A 36 -2.65 -7.26 1.80
N ASN A 37 -3.37 -8.38 1.66
CA ASN A 37 -4.74 -8.50 2.13
C ASN A 37 -4.75 -8.67 3.65
N LEU A 38 -5.67 -7.98 4.31
CA LEU A 38 -5.97 -8.20 5.72
C LEU A 38 -7.08 -9.22 5.85
N GLU A 39 -7.01 -10.04 6.89
CA GLU A 39 -8.03 -11.05 7.20
C GLU A 39 -8.25 -11.11 8.71
N MET A 40 -9.39 -11.68 9.12
CA MET A 40 -9.75 -11.87 10.52
C MET A 40 -9.65 -13.35 10.90
N ASP A 41 -10.40 -14.19 10.21
CA ASP A 41 -10.54 -15.63 10.48
C ASP A 41 -10.48 -16.47 9.18
N TYR A 42 -9.85 -15.94 8.13
CA TYR A 42 -9.89 -16.55 6.80
C TYR A 42 -9.31 -17.97 6.79
N TYR A 43 -8.18 -18.16 7.48
CA TYR A 43 -7.52 -19.47 7.54
C TYR A 43 -8.32 -20.49 8.37
N GLU A 44 -8.96 -20.06 9.46
CA GLU A 44 -9.86 -20.89 10.26
C GLU A 44 -11.11 -21.28 9.48
N MET A 45 -11.68 -20.36 8.69
CA MET A 45 -12.81 -20.65 7.80
C MET A 45 -12.42 -21.71 6.76
N LEU A 46 -11.25 -21.57 6.14
CA LEU A 46 -10.76 -22.54 5.17
C LEU A 46 -10.55 -23.93 5.75
N ASP A 47 -10.18 -24.04 7.03
CA ASP A 47 -9.89 -25.33 7.68
C ASP A 47 -11.15 -26.13 8.04
N ARG A 48 -12.34 -25.52 7.99
CA ARG A 48 -13.61 -26.20 8.31
C ARG A 48 -13.87 -27.44 7.45
N PRO A 49 -14.54 -28.47 8.00
CA PRO A 49 -14.76 -29.73 7.29
C PRO A 49 -15.67 -29.60 6.07
N ASN A 50 -16.57 -28.61 6.05
CA ASN A 50 -17.47 -28.34 4.93
C ASN A 50 -16.87 -27.41 3.86
N VAL A 51 -15.64 -26.91 4.06
CA VAL A 51 -14.96 -26.03 3.10
C VAL A 51 -13.93 -26.85 2.32
N LYS A 52 -14.08 -26.86 0.99
CA LYS A 52 -13.14 -27.51 0.08
C LYS A 52 -12.28 -26.44 -0.59
N LEU A 53 -10.97 -26.65 -0.56
CA LEU A 53 -10.01 -25.80 -1.26
C LEU A 53 -9.48 -26.57 -2.48
N ILE A 54 -9.60 -25.95 -3.67
CA ILE A 54 -9.19 -26.56 -4.94
C ILE A 54 -8.03 -25.73 -5.52
N ASP A 55 -6.92 -26.40 -5.79
CA ASP A 55 -5.75 -25.79 -6.44
C ASP A 55 -5.92 -25.79 -7.96
N LEU A 56 -6.36 -24.66 -8.50
CA LEU A 56 -6.60 -24.48 -9.94
C LEU A 56 -5.31 -24.44 -10.77
N LYS A 57 -4.12 -24.30 -10.16
CA LYS A 57 -2.85 -24.46 -10.89
C LYS A 57 -2.63 -25.91 -11.29
N LYS A 58 -3.15 -26.86 -10.50
CA LYS A 58 -3.10 -28.31 -10.77
C LYS A 58 -4.35 -28.83 -11.47
N THR A 59 -5.50 -28.22 -11.19
CA THR A 59 -6.82 -28.65 -11.66
C THR A 59 -7.57 -27.49 -12.34
N PRO A 60 -7.10 -27.02 -13.51
CA PRO A 60 -7.64 -25.83 -14.14
C PRO A 60 -9.13 -25.98 -14.50
N ILE A 61 -9.86 -24.86 -14.45
CA ILE A 61 -11.25 -24.79 -14.89
C ILE A 61 -11.28 -24.96 -16.40
N GLN A 62 -12.11 -25.89 -16.88
CA GLN A 62 -12.38 -26.11 -18.29
C GLN A 62 -13.61 -25.31 -18.75
N SER A 63 -14.70 -25.39 -18.00
CA SER A 63 -15.97 -24.77 -18.37
C SER A 63 -16.91 -24.63 -17.17
N PHE A 64 -17.94 -23.83 -17.36
CA PHE A 64 -19.13 -23.79 -16.51
C PHE A 64 -20.29 -24.43 -17.26
N ASP A 65 -21.13 -25.17 -16.57
CA ASP A 65 -22.40 -25.67 -17.11
C ASP A 65 -23.57 -25.25 -16.20
N ARG A 66 -24.75 -25.80 -16.47
CA ARG A 66 -25.97 -25.45 -15.72
C ARG A 66 -25.94 -25.94 -14.28
N GLN A 67 -25.12 -26.94 -13.95
CA GLN A 67 -25.05 -27.53 -12.62
C GLN A 67 -23.84 -27.05 -11.82
N GLY A 68 -22.78 -26.55 -12.46
CA GLY A 68 -21.65 -25.99 -11.74
C GLY A 68 -20.38 -25.81 -12.57
N ILE A 69 -19.24 -26.21 -12.00
CA ILE A 69 -17.89 -25.94 -12.51
C ILE A 69 -17.21 -27.24 -12.90
N VAL A 70 -16.69 -27.31 -14.12
CA VAL A 70 -15.90 -28.45 -14.61
C VAL A 70 -14.43 -28.10 -14.55
N THR A 71 -13.67 -28.91 -13.81
CA THR A 71 -12.20 -28.88 -13.78
C THR A 71 -11.64 -30.07 -14.56
N LYS A 72 -10.52 -29.86 -15.26
CA LYS A 72 -9.89 -30.92 -16.07
C LYS A 72 -8.38 -30.94 -15.87
N THR A 73 -7.87 -32.13 -15.64
CA THR A 73 -6.44 -32.47 -15.78
C THR A 73 -6.26 -33.34 -17.02
N PRO A 74 -5.02 -33.64 -17.44
CA PRO A 74 -4.79 -34.62 -18.50
C PRO A 74 -5.43 -36.00 -18.21
N ASP A 75 -5.49 -36.38 -16.93
CA ASP A 75 -5.90 -37.73 -16.51
C ASP A 75 -7.35 -37.84 -16.04
N ALA A 76 -7.99 -36.72 -15.67
CA ALA A 76 -9.33 -36.74 -15.07
C ALA A 76 -10.15 -35.48 -15.37
N ILE A 77 -11.47 -35.65 -15.41
CA ILE A 77 -12.46 -34.57 -15.43
C ILE A 77 -13.25 -34.67 -14.13
N THR A 78 -13.38 -33.55 -13.42
CA THR A 78 -14.15 -33.47 -12.16
C THR A 78 -15.17 -32.34 -12.27
N HIS A 79 -16.44 -32.67 -12.02
CA HIS A 79 -17.53 -31.70 -11.94
C HIS A 79 -17.79 -31.35 -10.47
N HIS A 80 -17.95 -30.06 -10.19
CA HIS A 80 -18.30 -29.51 -8.89
C HIS A 80 -19.68 -28.86 -8.98
N ASP A 81 -20.70 -29.52 -8.45
CA ASP A 81 -22.06 -28.99 -8.37
C ASP A 81 -22.10 -27.72 -7.51
N MET A 82 -22.73 -26.66 -8.02
CA MET A 82 -22.81 -25.35 -7.39
C MET A 82 -24.18 -24.72 -7.63
N ASP A 83 -24.85 -24.31 -6.55
CA ASP A 83 -26.08 -23.50 -6.66
C ASP A 83 -25.77 -22.03 -6.95
N ILE A 84 -24.63 -21.53 -6.44
CA ILE A 84 -24.19 -20.14 -6.54
C ILE A 84 -22.70 -20.10 -6.84
N VAL A 85 -22.32 -19.27 -7.81
CA VAL A 85 -20.92 -19.00 -8.16
C VAL A 85 -20.62 -17.52 -7.88
N ILE A 86 -19.57 -17.27 -7.09
CA ILE A 86 -19.10 -15.92 -6.75
C ILE A 86 -17.80 -15.64 -7.49
N MET A 87 -17.80 -14.63 -8.35
CA MET A 87 -16.62 -14.23 -9.14
C MET A 87 -15.78 -13.22 -8.39
N ALA A 88 -14.82 -13.70 -7.58
CA ALA A 88 -13.85 -12.89 -6.86
C ALA A 88 -12.50 -12.76 -7.62
N THR A 89 -12.55 -12.52 -8.94
CA THR A 89 -11.38 -12.59 -9.85
C THR A 89 -10.52 -11.32 -9.89
N GLY A 90 -10.87 -10.28 -9.12
CA GLY A 90 -10.18 -8.99 -9.12
C GLY A 90 -10.66 -8.03 -10.21
N TYR A 91 -9.82 -7.06 -10.57
CA TYR A 91 -10.17 -5.94 -11.45
C TYR A 91 -9.07 -5.69 -12.50
N ASP A 92 -9.45 -5.16 -13.68
CA ASP A 92 -8.50 -4.47 -14.57
C ASP A 92 -8.27 -3.04 -14.05
N SER A 93 -7.48 -2.96 -12.99
CA SER A 93 -7.22 -1.72 -12.27
C SER A 93 -6.39 -0.73 -13.08
N LEU A 94 -6.57 0.57 -12.78
CA LEU A 94 -5.80 1.73 -13.27
C LEU A 94 -6.02 2.12 -14.72
N THR A 95 -6.10 1.17 -15.66
CA THR A 95 -6.28 1.48 -17.09
C THR A 95 -7.63 1.05 -17.63
N GLY A 96 -8.21 -0.07 -17.19
CA GLY A 96 -9.41 -0.66 -17.81
C GLY A 96 -10.55 0.35 -17.96
N SER A 97 -10.95 0.98 -16.85
CA SER A 97 -12.00 2.02 -16.85
C SER A 97 -11.68 3.22 -17.76
N LEU A 98 -10.43 3.69 -17.79
CA LEU A 98 -10.02 4.80 -18.66
C LEU A 98 -10.12 4.45 -20.14
N LEU A 99 -9.80 3.21 -20.49
CA LEU A 99 -9.86 2.71 -21.86
C LEU A 99 -11.31 2.53 -22.35
N ASP A 100 -12.23 2.21 -21.45
CA ASP A 100 -13.67 2.05 -21.75
C ASP A 100 -14.42 3.38 -21.92
N MET A 101 -13.86 4.49 -21.42
CA MET A 101 -14.49 5.82 -21.46
C MET A 101 -14.48 6.50 -22.84
N ASN A 102 -13.92 5.86 -23.89
CA ASN A 102 -13.81 6.41 -25.26
C ASN A 102 -13.17 7.82 -25.29
N ILE A 103 -12.17 8.05 -24.44
CA ILE A 103 -11.42 9.31 -24.35
C ILE A 103 -10.59 9.50 -25.62
N ARG A 104 -10.59 10.73 -26.16
CA ARG A 104 -9.82 11.11 -27.34
C ARG A 104 -8.91 12.29 -27.03
N ASP A 105 -7.73 12.28 -27.64
CA ASP A 105 -6.79 13.39 -27.58
C ASP A 105 -7.19 14.53 -28.54
N LYS A 106 -6.43 15.62 -28.53
CA LYS A 106 -6.66 16.80 -29.39
C LYS A 106 -6.53 16.52 -30.90
N HIS A 107 -6.02 15.35 -31.27
CA HIS A 107 -5.89 14.88 -32.65
C HIS A 107 -6.95 13.81 -33.01
N GLY A 108 -7.86 13.49 -32.09
CA GLY A 108 -8.93 12.50 -32.28
C GLY A 108 -8.50 11.04 -32.05
N VAL A 109 -7.25 10.80 -31.61
CA VAL A 109 -6.73 9.46 -31.31
C VAL A 109 -7.33 8.98 -29.99
N GLN A 110 -7.81 7.74 -29.96
CA GLN A 110 -8.37 7.17 -28.73
C GLN A 110 -7.26 6.86 -27.73
N LEU A 111 -7.53 7.04 -26.43
CA LEU A 111 -6.58 6.70 -25.37
C LEU A 111 -6.07 5.26 -25.46
N ARG A 112 -6.95 4.32 -25.84
CA ARG A 112 -6.59 2.92 -26.08
C ARG A 112 -5.52 2.73 -27.16
N ASP A 113 -5.58 3.55 -28.20
CA ASP A 113 -4.63 3.50 -29.31
C ASP A 113 -3.31 4.16 -28.91
N ALA A 114 -3.38 5.24 -28.13
CA ALA A 114 -2.22 5.94 -27.59
C ALA A 114 -1.42 5.07 -26.60
N TRP A 115 -2.09 4.23 -25.81
CA TRP A 115 -1.47 3.37 -24.80
C TRP A 115 -1.24 1.92 -25.23
N LYS A 116 -1.52 1.56 -26.50
CA LYS A 116 -1.35 0.18 -27.00
C LYS A 116 0.08 -0.38 -26.83
N ASN A 117 1.09 0.50 -26.89
CA ASN A 117 2.51 0.17 -26.74
C ASN A 117 3.07 0.58 -25.37
N GLY A 118 2.17 0.79 -24.41
CA GLY A 118 2.47 1.14 -23.04
C GLY A 118 2.02 2.53 -22.66
N ILE A 119 1.77 2.70 -21.37
CA ILE A 119 1.19 3.92 -20.81
C ILE A 119 2.23 5.05 -20.75
N SER A 120 1.74 6.27 -20.91
CA SER A 120 2.54 7.48 -20.82
C SER A 120 1.73 8.56 -20.12
N THR A 121 2.27 9.06 -19.02
CA THR A 121 1.69 10.13 -18.22
C THR A 121 2.78 11.09 -17.77
N TYR A 122 2.37 12.26 -17.30
CA TYR A 122 3.20 13.14 -16.50
C TYR A 122 2.67 13.18 -15.07
N LEU A 123 3.55 12.88 -14.11
CA LEU A 123 3.24 12.79 -12.67
C LEU A 123 2.10 11.80 -12.32
N GLY A 124 1.69 10.93 -13.25
CA GLY A 124 0.52 10.06 -13.08
C GLY A 124 -0.83 10.79 -13.11
N MET A 125 -0.86 12.06 -13.52
CA MET A 125 -2.08 12.89 -13.52
C MET A 125 -2.42 13.53 -14.86
N MET A 126 -1.46 13.67 -15.77
CA MET A 126 -1.70 14.28 -17.08
C MET A 126 -1.26 13.33 -18.19
N VAL A 127 -1.91 13.40 -19.35
CA VAL A 127 -1.60 12.57 -20.52
C VAL A 127 -1.19 13.49 -21.67
N PRO A 128 -0.12 13.17 -22.43
CA PRO A 128 0.28 13.99 -23.59
C PRO A 128 -0.86 14.07 -24.62
N ASN A 129 -0.95 15.19 -25.33
CA ASN A 129 -2.01 15.48 -26.31
C ASN A 129 -3.43 15.64 -25.73
N MET A 130 -3.59 15.61 -24.41
CA MET A 130 -4.87 15.81 -23.72
C MET A 130 -4.84 17.09 -22.86
N PRO A 131 -4.94 18.28 -23.49
CA PRO A 131 -4.88 19.55 -22.77
C PRO A 131 -6.04 19.67 -21.77
N ASN A 132 -5.76 20.25 -20.60
CA ASN A 132 -6.73 20.48 -19.53
C ASN A 132 -7.42 19.20 -18.98
N ALA A 133 -6.90 18.02 -19.28
CA ALA A 133 -7.39 16.75 -18.74
C ALA A 133 -6.51 16.28 -17.57
N PHE A 134 -7.15 15.91 -16.46
CA PHE A 134 -6.49 15.39 -15.27
C PHE A 134 -7.07 14.04 -14.88
N VAL A 135 -6.20 13.08 -14.59
CA VAL A 135 -6.55 11.74 -14.09
C VAL A 135 -6.11 11.65 -12.63
N LEU A 136 -7.07 11.67 -11.72
CA LEU A 136 -6.79 11.50 -10.29
C LEU A 136 -6.76 10.01 -9.93
N TYR A 137 -5.91 9.64 -8.97
CA TYR A 137 -5.73 8.26 -8.55
C TYR A 137 -5.43 7.31 -9.73
N GLY A 138 -4.72 7.82 -10.74
CA GLY A 138 -4.50 7.19 -12.03
C GLY A 138 -3.24 6.31 -12.12
N PRO A 139 -2.95 5.79 -13.33
CA PRO A 139 -1.75 5.01 -13.59
C PRO A 139 -0.49 5.88 -13.49
N GLN A 140 0.65 5.28 -13.14
CA GLN A 140 1.93 5.92 -12.84
C GLN A 140 1.88 6.94 -11.70
N GLY A 141 0.79 7.02 -10.95
CA GLY A 141 0.73 7.66 -9.64
C GLY A 141 1.06 6.69 -8.50
N PRO A 142 1.36 7.19 -7.28
CA PRO A 142 1.47 6.39 -6.06
C PRO A 142 0.23 5.53 -5.77
N THR A 143 -0.95 6.06 -6.05
CA THR A 143 -2.24 5.36 -6.13
C THR A 143 -2.41 4.25 -5.07
N THR A 144 -2.31 2.98 -5.43
CA THR A 144 -2.58 1.85 -4.53
C THR A 144 -1.45 1.51 -3.58
N GLN A 145 -0.31 2.17 -3.69
CA GLN A 145 0.80 2.11 -2.73
C GLN A 145 0.65 3.13 -1.60
N THR A 146 -0.48 3.87 -1.57
CA THR A 146 -0.77 4.88 -0.55
C THR A 146 -2.14 4.66 0.09
N ASN A 147 -2.38 5.37 1.19
CA ASN A 147 -3.73 5.54 1.71
C ASN A 147 -4.50 6.47 0.77
N ALA A 148 -5.59 5.98 0.19
CA ALA A 148 -6.26 6.64 -0.93
C ALA A 148 -6.83 8.03 -0.58
N PRO A 149 -7.64 8.22 0.49
CA PRO A 149 -8.23 9.52 0.78
C PRO A 149 -7.22 10.67 0.95
N PRO A 150 -6.18 10.58 1.82
CA PRO A 150 -5.23 11.67 1.97
C PRO A 150 -4.35 11.90 0.74
N PHE A 151 -4.15 10.85 -0.08
CA PHE A 151 -3.41 11.01 -1.33
C PHE A 151 -4.25 11.70 -2.41
N ILE A 152 -5.54 11.36 -2.51
CA ILE A 152 -6.48 12.03 -3.41
C ILE A 152 -6.62 13.50 -3.02
N GLU A 153 -6.75 13.82 -1.73
CA GLU A 153 -6.77 15.22 -1.23
C GLU A 153 -5.55 16.00 -1.73
N LEU A 154 -4.35 15.42 -1.61
CA LEU A 154 -3.13 16.04 -2.11
C LEU A 154 -3.16 16.30 -3.63
N GLN A 155 -3.67 15.36 -4.42
CA GLN A 155 -3.78 15.55 -5.87
C GLN A 155 -4.83 16.62 -6.22
N VAL A 156 -5.95 16.64 -5.51
CA VAL A 156 -7.00 17.65 -5.67
C VAL A 156 -6.45 19.03 -5.34
N ASP A 157 -5.76 19.20 -4.21
CA ASP A 157 -5.15 20.47 -3.80
C ASP A 157 -4.15 20.98 -4.84
N TRP A 158 -3.36 20.07 -5.42
CA TRP A 158 -2.41 20.40 -6.49
C TRP A 158 -3.13 20.88 -7.75
N VAL A 159 -4.18 20.16 -8.19
CA VAL A 159 -4.97 20.55 -9.38
C VAL A 159 -5.68 21.89 -9.15
N VAL A 160 -6.29 22.10 -7.98
CA VAL A 160 -6.94 23.37 -7.64
C VAL A 160 -5.93 24.52 -7.68
N SER A 161 -4.78 24.37 -7.02
CA SER A 161 -3.72 25.39 -7.02
C SER A 161 -3.22 25.72 -8.43
N LEU A 162 -3.11 24.70 -9.29
CA LEU A 162 -2.72 24.88 -10.69
C LEU A 162 -3.78 25.66 -11.47
N LEU A 163 -5.06 25.32 -11.32
CA LEU A 163 -6.17 25.98 -12.00
C LEU A 163 -6.34 27.44 -11.55
N GLU A 164 -6.16 27.72 -10.25
CA GLU A 164 -6.13 29.09 -9.72
C GLU A 164 -5.00 29.89 -10.36
N ARG A 165 -3.79 29.32 -10.43
CA ARG A 165 -2.66 29.98 -11.06
C ARG A 165 -2.85 30.22 -12.55
N MET A 166 -3.43 29.26 -13.27
CA MET A 166 -3.78 29.45 -14.68
C MET A 166 -4.77 30.61 -14.88
N ARG A 167 -5.74 30.76 -13.96
CA ARG A 167 -6.69 31.87 -13.99
C ARG A 167 -6.02 33.21 -13.74
N GLU A 168 -5.12 33.29 -12.76
CA GLU A 168 -4.34 34.49 -12.44
C GLU A 168 -3.43 34.92 -13.60
N ASP A 169 -2.74 33.96 -14.23
CA ASP A 169 -1.81 34.20 -15.33
C ASP A 169 -2.52 34.37 -16.69
N GLY A 170 -3.85 34.24 -16.75
CA GLY A 170 -4.63 34.35 -17.98
C GLY A 170 -4.41 33.19 -18.98
N LEU A 171 -3.96 32.03 -18.49
CA LEU A 171 -3.68 30.83 -19.28
C LEU A 171 -4.97 30.03 -19.52
N ARG A 172 -5.19 29.59 -20.77
CA ARG A 172 -6.39 28.83 -21.18
C ARG A 172 -6.17 27.33 -21.33
N SER A 173 -4.92 26.91 -21.45
CA SER A 173 -4.56 25.53 -21.73
C SER A 173 -3.28 25.16 -21.01
N ILE A 174 -3.24 23.95 -20.45
CA ILE A 174 -2.03 23.32 -19.97
C ILE A 174 -1.96 21.89 -20.49
N GLU A 175 -0.76 21.46 -20.87
CA GLU A 175 -0.49 20.14 -21.40
C GLU A 175 0.95 19.75 -21.05
N PRO A 176 1.22 18.49 -20.67
CA PRO A 176 2.60 18.06 -20.44
C PRO A 176 3.36 17.94 -21.76
N SER A 177 4.65 18.31 -21.76
CA SER A 177 5.52 18.03 -22.90
C SER A 177 5.83 16.54 -23.01
N GLU A 178 6.08 16.05 -24.23
CA GLU A 178 6.49 14.65 -24.43
C GLU A 178 7.77 14.30 -23.66
N GLU A 179 8.70 15.24 -23.57
CA GLU A 179 9.93 15.11 -22.79
C GLU A 179 9.61 14.88 -21.30
N SER A 180 8.70 15.67 -20.73
CA SER A 180 8.29 15.54 -19.32
C SER A 180 7.66 14.18 -19.04
N CYS A 181 6.81 13.69 -19.95
CA CYS A 181 6.23 12.35 -19.86
C CYS A 181 7.29 11.25 -19.96
N ARG A 182 8.28 11.41 -20.86
CA ARG A 182 9.39 10.45 -21.02
C ARG A 182 10.27 10.40 -19.78
N SER A 183 10.64 11.55 -19.23
CA SER A 183 11.42 11.64 -17.98
C SER A 183 10.67 11.04 -16.81
N TRP A 184 9.35 11.28 -16.71
CA TRP A 184 8.52 10.65 -15.69
C TRP A 184 8.49 9.13 -15.83
N LYS A 185 8.25 8.61 -17.04
CA LYS A 185 8.26 7.17 -17.32
C LYS A 185 9.61 6.52 -16.97
N SER A 186 10.73 7.16 -17.34
CA SER A 186 12.06 6.67 -16.99
C SER A 186 12.22 6.58 -15.47
N LEU A 187 11.82 7.60 -14.73
CA LEU A 187 11.90 7.58 -13.27
C LEU A 187 11.04 6.46 -12.65
N VAL A 188 9.82 6.26 -13.15
CA VAL A 188 8.94 5.17 -12.67
C VAL A 188 9.60 3.82 -12.92
N MET A 189 10.18 3.61 -14.10
CA MET A 189 10.93 2.40 -14.45
C MET A 189 12.15 2.20 -13.55
N ASP A 190 13.00 3.22 -13.40
CA ASP A 190 14.24 3.14 -12.62
C ASP A 190 13.95 2.77 -11.16
N VAL A 191 12.91 3.37 -10.58
CA VAL A 191 12.48 3.04 -9.21
C VAL A 191 11.96 1.60 -9.17
N PHE A 192 11.09 1.20 -10.11
CA PHE A 192 10.56 -0.17 -10.18
C PHE A 192 11.66 -1.23 -10.28
N GLU A 193 12.63 -1.03 -11.18
CA GLU A 193 13.78 -1.92 -11.39
C GLU A 193 14.70 -2.02 -10.17
N SER A 194 14.73 -0.99 -9.31
CA SER A 194 15.50 -1.01 -8.06
C SER A 194 14.85 -1.83 -6.93
N THR A 195 13.65 -2.38 -7.17
CA THR A 195 12.86 -3.06 -6.14
C THR A 195 12.66 -4.56 -6.43
N LEU A 196 12.19 -5.30 -5.42
CA LEU A 196 11.75 -6.69 -5.59
C LEU A 196 10.39 -6.80 -6.35
N PHE A 197 9.70 -5.69 -6.64
CA PHE A 197 8.44 -5.72 -7.38
C PHE A 197 8.63 -6.11 -8.84
N ARG A 198 9.84 -5.98 -9.40
CA ARG A 198 10.12 -6.33 -10.81
C ARG A 198 9.97 -7.82 -11.11
N ASP A 199 10.18 -8.67 -10.11
CA ASP A 199 10.06 -10.13 -10.25
C ASP A 199 8.62 -10.62 -9.94
N SER A 200 7.68 -9.70 -9.66
CA SER A 200 6.30 -10.02 -9.25
C SER A 200 5.35 -10.10 -10.45
N THR A 201 4.37 -11.01 -10.35
CA THR A 201 3.27 -11.15 -11.33
C THR A 201 2.03 -10.33 -10.96
N ALA A 202 2.22 -9.31 -10.13
CA ALA A 202 1.16 -8.50 -9.61
C ALA A 202 0.33 -7.77 -10.67
N TRP A 203 -0.91 -7.43 -10.30
CA TRP A 203 -1.81 -6.70 -11.19
C TRP A 203 -1.35 -5.28 -11.54
N TRP A 204 -0.54 -4.59 -10.71
CA TRP A 204 0.00 -3.27 -11.05
C TRP A 204 1.19 -3.32 -12.01
N THR A 205 1.62 -4.50 -12.46
CA THR A 205 2.52 -4.63 -13.63
C THR A 205 1.72 -4.93 -14.90
N GLY A 206 0.40 -5.10 -14.82
CA GLY A 206 -0.44 -5.52 -15.94
C GLY A 206 -0.41 -7.02 -16.23
N ALA A 207 0.38 -7.81 -15.50
CA ALA A 207 0.56 -9.25 -15.71
C ALA A 207 -0.72 -10.09 -15.50
N ASN A 208 -1.74 -9.54 -14.83
CA ASN A 208 -3.01 -10.22 -14.56
C ASN A 208 -4.00 -10.21 -15.74
N ILE A 209 -3.75 -9.42 -16.79
CA ILE A 209 -4.63 -9.29 -17.95
C ILE A 209 -3.97 -9.91 -19.19
N PRO A 210 -4.59 -10.92 -19.83
CA PRO A 210 -4.06 -11.49 -21.06
C PRO A 210 -3.82 -10.42 -22.14
N HIS A 211 -2.67 -10.51 -22.82
CA HIS A 211 -2.26 -9.61 -23.92
C HIS A 211 -1.97 -8.15 -23.54
N LYS A 212 -1.93 -7.81 -22.25
CA LYS A 212 -1.53 -6.49 -21.77
C LYS A 212 0.00 -6.39 -21.68
N ASN A 213 0.55 -5.23 -22.01
CA ASN A 213 1.98 -4.98 -21.83
C ASN A 213 2.33 -5.04 -20.35
N ILE A 214 3.44 -5.72 -20.02
CA ILE A 214 3.96 -5.76 -18.66
C ILE A 214 4.83 -4.53 -18.44
N GLU A 215 4.35 -3.59 -17.64
CA GLU A 215 5.07 -2.36 -17.27
C GLU A 215 4.56 -1.85 -15.90
N PRO A 216 5.35 -1.07 -15.14
CA PRO A 216 4.89 -0.52 -13.87
C PRO A 216 3.76 0.49 -14.07
N LEU A 217 2.54 0.07 -13.71
CA LEU A 217 1.34 0.90 -13.73
C LEU A 217 1.21 1.80 -12.51
N VAL A 218 2.09 1.67 -11.52
CA VAL A 218 2.12 2.48 -10.30
C VAL A 218 3.52 3.03 -10.06
N PHE A 219 3.60 4.24 -9.50
CA PHE A 219 4.85 4.78 -9.00
C PHE A 219 5.11 4.27 -7.59
N LEU A 220 6.13 3.44 -7.40
CA LEU A 220 6.48 2.92 -6.09
C LEU A 220 7.11 4.01 -5.23
N VAL A 221 6.41 4.45 -4.19
CA VAL A 221 7.00 5.29 -3.15
C VAL A 221 7.67 4.36 -2.15
N LEU A 222 8.86 3.84 -2.49
CA LEU A 222 9.68 3.15 -1.51
C LEU A 222 9.93 4.13 -0.34
N SER A 223 9.59 3.68 0.86
CA SER A 223 9.72 4.33 2.18
C SER A 223 10.83 5.40 2.30
N TYR A 224 10.59 6.56 1.71
CA TYR A 224 10.94 7.84 2.30
C TYR A 224 9.72 8.25 3.14
N PRO A 225 9.90 8.75 4.37
CA PRO A 225 8.80 8.84 5.33
C PRO A 225 7.65 9.69 4.79
N GLY A 226 6.55 9.03 4.43
CA GLY A 226 5.26 9.61 4.06
C GLY A 226 5.05 9.88 2.57
N SER A 227 3.79 10.15 2.23
CA SER A 227 3.28 10.71 0.95
C SER A 227 4.03 11.94 0.42
N GLN A 228 5.00 12.46 1.19
CA GLN A 228 5.93 13.53 0.87
C GLN A 228 6.94 13.15 -0.23
N GLY A 229 7.25 11.86 -0.45
CA GLY A 229 8.24 11.43 -1.44
C GLY A 229 7.89 11.88 -2.88
N TRP A 230 6.62 11.79 -3.25
CA TRP A 230 6.12 12.24 -4.57
C TRP A 230 6.08 13.77 -4.68
N VAL A 231 5.73 14.49 -3.59
CA VAL A 231 5.85 15.96 -3.51
C VAL A 231 7.32 16.40 -3.59
N TRP A 232 8.25 15.57 -3.12
CA TRP A 232 9.70 15.81 -3.21
C TRP A 232 10.23 15.60 -4.62
N VAL A 233 9.80 14.52 -5.29
CA VAL A 233 10.18 14.20 -6.67
C VAL A 233 9.64 15.25 -7.65
N SER A 234 8.38 15.68 -7.49
CA SER A 234 7.80 16.77 -8.29
C SER A 234 8.42 18.14 -7.97
N ARG A 235 9.20 18.26 -6.90
CA ARG A 235 9.90 19.49 -6.50
C ARG A 235 11.43 19.39 -6.49
N LYS A 236 12.02 18.41 -7.19
CA LYS A 236 13.45 18.45 -7.52
C LYS A 236 13.72 19.50 -8.61
N ASP A 237 13.48 20.76 -8.28
CA ASP A 237 14.19 21.84 -8.93
C ASP A 237 15.56 21.96 -8.24
N PRO A 238 16.68 21.57 -8.90
CA PRO A 238 18.02 21.71 -8.33
C PRO A 238 18.41 23.17 -8.00
N LYS A 239 17.58 24.16 -8.38
CA LYS A 239 17.74 25.58 -8.04
C LYS A 239 16.94 26.01 -6.80
N LEU A 240 16.12 25.13 -6.21
CA LEU A 240 15.25 25.49 -5.08
C LEU A 240 16.04 25.57 -3.76
N SER A 241 16.41 26.79 -3.38
CA SER A 241 17.06 27.02 -2.08
C SER A 241 16.18 26.59 -0.90
N VAL A 242 16.80 26.16 0.21
CA VAL A 242 16.09 25.82 1.46
C VAL A 242 15.18 26.96 1.95
N ARG A 243 15.54 28.22 1.65
CA ARG A 243 14.73 29.40 1.97
C ARG A 243 13.45 29.46 1.13
N ALA A 244 13.54 29.17 -0.17
CA ALA A 244 12.38 29.12 -1.05
C ALA A 244 11.46 27.96 -0.66
N ALA A 245 12.02 26.77 -0.40
CA ALA A 245 11.27 25.61 0.07
C ALA A 245 10.54 25.90 1.39
N ALA A 246 11.22 26.48 2.39
CA ALA A 246 10.61 26.87 3.67
C ALA A 246 9.38 27.78 3.50
N LYS A 247 9.44 28.73 2.56
CA LYS A 247 8.33 29.64 2.25
C LYS A 247 7.16 28.91 1.59
N ILE A 248 7.43 28.02 0.63
CA ILE A 248 6.39 27.29 -0.11
C ILE A 248 5.63 26.34 0.82
N TYR A 249 6.35 25.60 1.66
CA TYR A 249 5.76 24.61 2.56
C TYR A 249 5.29 25.21 3.90
N GLN A 250 5.38 26.53 4.07
CA GLN A 250 5.02 27.24 5.29
C GLN A 250 5.64 26.65 6.56
N VAL A 251 6.86 26.12 6.44
CA VAL A 251 7.63 25.56 7.56
C VAL A 251 8.85 26.43 7.83
N SER A 252 9.20 26.59 9.10
CA SER A 252 10.41 27.31 9.49
C SER A 252 11.62 26.77 8.74
N ARG A 253 12.43 27.68 8.17
CA ARG A 253 13.70 27.36 7.53
C ARG A 253 14.59 26.52 8.44
N VAL A 254 14.62 26.84 9.74
CA VAL A 254 15.42 26.11 10.73
C VAL A 254 14.93 24.66 10.86
N THR A 255 13.61 24.46 10.93
CA THR A 255 13.02 23.12 10.97
C THR A 255 13.37 22.32 9.73
N LEU A 256 13.23 22.91 8.55
CA LEU A 256 13.54 22.25 7.28
C LEU A 256 15.03 21.91 7.16
N THR A 257 15.94 22.83 7.51
CA THR A 257 17.39 22.57 7.55
C THR A 257 17.74 21.45 8.53
N ARG A 258 17.14 21.43 9.73
CA ARG A 258 17.38 20.35 10.70
C ARG A 258 16.94 18.99 10.18
N ARG A 259 15.81 18.92 9.45
CA ARG A 259 15.32 17.68 8.81
C ARG A 259 16.28 17.19 7.73
N LEU A 260 16.75 18.10 6.87
CA LEU A 260 17.73 17.79 5.83
C LEU A 260 19.06 17.28 6.41
N ASN A 261 19.45 17.78 7.58
CA ASN A 261 20.64 17.33 8.31
C ASN A 261 20.38 16.12 9.23
N GLY A 262 19.30 15.37 9.02
CA GLY A 262 19.03 14.11 9.71
C GLY A 262 18.45 14.22 11.12
N THR A 263 18.04 15.41 11.58
CA THR A 263 17.37 15.54 12.88
C THR A 263 15.91 15.03 12.79
N PRO A 264 15.52 14.00 13.56
CA PRO A 264 14.16 13.45 13.53
C PRO A 264 13.14 14.43 14.12
N SER A 265 11.87 14.26 13.74
CA SER A 265 10.81 15.14 14.22
C SER A 265 10.42 14.87 15.65
N ARG A 266 9.88 15.86 16.37
CA ARG A 266 9.53 15.68 17.79
C ARG A 266 8.43 14.61 17.96
N ARG A 267 7.55 14.43 16.98
CA ARG A 267 6.59 13.31 16.93
C ARG A 267 7.27 11.94 16.70
N ASP A 268 8.42 11.93 16.05
CA ASP A 268 9.20 10.72 15.74
C ASP A 268 10.38 10.52 16.72
N THR A 269 10.55 11.43 17.68
CA THR A 269 11.60 11.38 18.71
C THR A 269 10.99 10.87 20.00
N MET A 270 11.60 9.83 20.58
CA MET A 270 11.20 9.32 21.88
C MET A 270 11.30 10.42 22.93
N PRO A 271 10.21 10.74 23.66
CA PRO A 271 10.27 11.70 24.74
C PRO A 271 11.21 11.21 25.84
N ASN A 272 12.05 12.09 26.40
CA ASN A 272 12.92 11.78 27.53
C ASN A 272 12.15 11.29 28.77
N SER A 273 10.83 11.51 28.82
CA SER A 273 9.92 11.04 29.87
C SER A 273 9.48 9.58 29.73
N ARG A 274 9.91 8.86 28.68
CA ARG A 274 9.53 7.47 28.42
C ARG A 274 10.50 6.54 29.16
N ASN A 275 10.10 6.10 30.35
CA ASN A 275 10.90 5.23 31.22
C ASN A 275 11.04 3.78 30.71
N LEU A 276 10.08 3.30 29.92
CA LEU A 276 10.08 1.94 29.37
C LEU A 276 10.59 1.93 27.92
N THR A 277 11.28 0.87 27.53
CA THR A 277 11.62 0.57 26.13
C THR A 277 10.37 0.23 25.31
N LEU A 278 10.46 0.27 23.98
CA LEU A 278 9.31 -0.08 23.11
C LEU A 278 8.78 -1.49 23.38
N LEU A 279 9.67 -2.46 23.62
CA LEU A 279 9.30 -3.84 23.91
C LEU A 279 8.64 -3.98 25.29
N GLU A 280 9.12 -3.24 26.30
CA GLU A 280 8.52 -3.22 27.63
C GLU A 280 7.11 -2.63 27.61
N GLU A 281 6.89 -1.56 26.84
CA GLU A 281 5.54 -1.00 26.67
C GLU A 281 4.61 -1.96 25.93
N GLU A 282 5.08 -2.64 24.89
CA GLU A 282 4.29 -3.65 24.17
C GLU A 282 3.87 -4.80 25.12
N LYS A 283 4.79 -5.29 25.95
CA LYS A 283 4.48 -6.29 26.98
C LYS A 283 3.42 -5.79 27.97
N LEU A 284 3.55 -4.54 28.43
CA LEU A 284 2.60 -3.93 29.35
C LEU A 284 1.21 -3.76 28.72
N VAL A 285 1.12 -3.35 27.46
CA VAL A 285 -0.15 -3.26 26.73
C VAL A 285 -0.79 -4.64 26.56
N ASN A 286 -0.01 -5.64 26.12
CA ASN A 286 -0.51 -7.01 25.97
C ASN A 286 -1.02 -7.59 27.29
N TYR A 287 -0.34 -7.30 28.40
CA TYR A 287 -0.79 -7.69 29.73
C TYR A 287 -2.13 -7.04 30.11
N ILE A 288 -2.31 -5.75 29.82
CA ILE A 288 -3.58 -5.04 30.07
C ILE A 288 -4.72 -5.65 29.24
N LEU A 289 -4.46 -5.96 27.97
CA LEU A 289 -5.45 -6.59 27.08
C LEU A 289 -5.79 -8.03 27.51
N ASP A 290 -4.82 -8.80 27.99
CA ASP A 290 -5.06 -10.15 28.54
C ASP A 290 -5.93 -10.10 29.79
N LEU A 291 -5.69 -9.13 30.68
CA LEU A 291 -6.53 -8.92 31.87
C LEU A 291 -7.98 -8.64 31.49
N ASP A 292 -8.20 -7.72 30.54
CA ASP A 292 -9.53 -7.37 30.05
C ASP A 292 -10.24 -8.57 29.39
N ALA A 293 -9.54 -9.31 28.53
CA ALA A 293 -10.05 -10.52 27.88
C ALA A 293 -10.49 -11.60 28.88
N ARG A 294 -9.86 -11.63 30.07
CA ARG A 294 -10.20 -12.55 31.17
C ARG A 294 -11.23 -11.97 32.15
N SER A 295 -11.87 -10.86 31.80
CA SER A 295 -12.84 -10.15 32.66
C SER A 295 -12.26 -9.63 33.97
N PHE A 296 -10.94 -9.38 34.03
CA PHE A 296 -10.29 -8.67 35.12
C PHE A 296 -10.08 -7.20 34.71
N PRO A 297 -10.89 -6.25 35.20
CA PRO A 297 -10.77 -4.86 34.78
C PRO A 297 -9.39 -4.29 35.19
N PRO A 298 -8.59 -3.79 34.24
CA PRO A 298 -7.25 -3.29 34.54
C PRO A 298 -7.32 -2.05 35.44
N ARG A 299 -6.56 -2.08 36.54
CA ARG A 299 -6.45 -0.96 37.48
C ARG A 299 -5.18 -0.17 37.20
N ILE A 300 -5.24 1.16 37.38
CA ILE A 300 -4.06 2.04 37.24
C ILE A 300 -2.90 1.57 38.14
N THR A 301 -3.20 1.08 39.34
CA THR A 301 -2.19 0.51 40.25
C THR A 301 -1.53 -0.74 39.67
N GLY A 302 -2.28 -1.61 39.00
CA GLY A 302 -1.72 -2.81 38.34
C GLY A 302 -0.84 -2.45 37.14
N VAL A 303 -1.16 -1.37 36.42
CA VAL A 303 -0.30 -0.84 35.33
C VAL A 303 1.02 -0.31 35.91
N GLU A 304 0.97 0.38 37.04
CA GLU A 304 2.16 0.88 37.74
C GLU A 304 3.03 -0.26 38.28
N GLU A 305 2.43 -1.26 38.93
CA GLU A 305 3.11 -2.45 39.46
C GLU A 305 3.82 -3.24 38.37
N MET A 306 3.14 -3.51 37.25
CA MET A 306 3.74 -4.22 36.12
C MET A 306 4.86 -3.40 35.46
N ALA A 307 4.71 -2.08 35.34
CA ALA A 307 5.79 -1.22 34.83
C ALA A 307 7.01 -1.22 35.76
N ASN A 308 6.81 -1.16 37.08
CA ASN A 308 7.88 -1.25 38.06
C ASN A 308 8.55 -2.63 38.08
N TYR A 309 7.78 -3.70 37.87
CA TYR A 309 8.31 -5.05 37.72
C TYR A 309 9.26 -5.15 36.52
N LEU A 310 8.86 -4.62 35.35
CA LEU A 310 9.70 -4.58 34.15
C LEU A 310 10.96 -3.73 34.34
N LEU A 311 10.88 -2.64 35.10
CA LEU A 311 12.03 -1.79 35.40
C LEU A 311 13.00 -2.46 36.37
N ALA A 312 12.48 -3.16 37.38
CA ALA A 312 13.28 -3.91 38.35
C ALA A 312 14.07 -5.05 37.69
N ASP A 313 13.51 -5.70 36.66
CA ASP A 313 14.17 -6.76 35.88
C ASP A 313 15.49 -6.28 35.22
N ARG A 314 15.64 -4.97 35.00
CA ARG A 314 16.87 -4.36 34.44
C ARG A 314 17.54 -3.34 35.36
N ASP A 315 17.32 -3.43 36.67
CA ASP A 315 17.88 -2.53 37.69
C ASP A 315 17.62 -1.02 37.43
N ALA A 316 16.45 -0.69 36.86
CA ALA A 316 16.06 0.69 36.59
C ALA A 316 15.20 1.29 37.72
N PRO A 317 15.27 2.63 37.95
CA PRO A 317 14.42 3.30 38.93
C PRO A 317 12.93 3.13 38.65
N PRO A 318 12.07 3.07 39.68
CA PRO A 318 10.63 2.93 39.50
C PRO A 318 10.02 4.13 38.79
N VAL A 319 8.83 3.93 38.21
CA VAL A 319 8.07 5.00 37.57
C VAL A 319 7.58 6.02 38.60
N GLY A 320 7.43 7.28 38.16
CA GLY A 320 6.89 8.34 39.03
C GLY A 320 5.37 8.22 39.26
N LYS A 321 4.88 8.84 40.33
CA LYS A 321 3.48 8.80 40.82
C LYS A 321 2.38 9.02 39.75
N HIS A 322 2.66 9.82 38.72
CA HIS A 322 1.68 10.12 37.65
C HIS A 322 1.93 9.37 36.34
N TRP A 323 2.94 8.49 36.31
CA TRP A 323 3.37 7.83 35.09
C TRP A 323 2.29 6.90 34.54
N ALA A 324 1.66 6.07 35.37
CA ALA A 324 0.64 5.10 34.90
C ALA A 324 -0.60 5.80 34.33
N LEU A 325 -1.05 6.89 34.96
CA LEU A 325 -2.15 7.72 34.42
C LEU A 325 -1.78 8.33 33.06
N ASN A 326 -0.56 8.84 32.93
CA ASN A 326 -0.08 9.42 31.67
C ASN A 326 0.21 8.36 30.61
N PHE A 327 0.56 7.14 31.01
CA PHE A 327 0.72 5.97 30.14
C PHE A 327 -0.61 5.61 29.50
N VAL A 328 -1.68 5.47 30.30
CA VAL A 328 -3.01 5.15 29.77
C VAL A 328 -3.52 6.25 28.84
N LYS A 329 -3.34 7.54 29.21
CA LYS A 329 -3.75 8.67 28.35
C LYS A 329 -3.03 8.76 27.00
N ARG A 330 -1.85 8.14 26.86
CA ARG A 330 -1.08 8.19 25.60
C ARG A 330 -1.30 7.00 24.69
N GLN A 331 -1.95 5.93 25.17
CA GLN A 331 -2.32 4.82 24.32
C GLN A 331 -3.60 5.20 23.54
N PRO A 332 -3.63 4.94 22.22
CA PRO A 332 -4.73 5.34 21.34
C PRO A 332 -6.06 4.66 21.65
#